data_AF-A0A358N0K5-F1
#
_entry.id   AF-A0A358N0K5-F1
#
_cell.length_a   1.000
_cell.length_b   1.000
_cell.length_c   1.000
_cell.angle_alpha   90.00
_cell.angle_beta   90.00
_cell.angle_gamma   90.00
#
_symmetry.space_group_name_H-M   'P 1'
#
loop_
_entity.id
_entity.type
_entity.pdbx_description
1 polymer ?
#
loop_
_entity_poly.entity_id
_entity_poly.type
_entity_poly.pdbx_seq_one_letter_code
_entity_poly.pdbx_strand_id
1 'polypeptide(L)'
;MISCLRTFGVLALWFGCVLSSPASFGHSPVDFLEVIRVKPAQVIEHGVETKSRFDSAKKESKLEGPAYFSRGVGAMKRAVKSPRAYMNWFAIKNPTQQPKRQVDVLDMVRGGNRKQLQIGSAAFLISPSQQLTSGTPDEIPEGLDIYKAYEIHDGSSVDLTLDIDSSLGNGTVSVGKPIYLCMSSEEWHHDETFGVTHPNDCFVVYEIEEQAAVSTFNTIDQFGINELKGSSLRWICVRAAFLRDKSK
;
A
#
# COMPACT_ATOMS: atom_id res chain seq x y z
N MET A 1 4.89 77.68 26.50
CA MET A 1 4.75 77.06 25.17
C MET A 1 5.28 75.64 25.26
N ILE A 2 4.39 74.66 25.42
CA ILE A 2 4.74 73.24 25.57
C ILE A 2 4.24 72.53 24.31
N SER A 3 5.19 72.01 23.52
CA SER A 3 4.93 71.29 22.27
C SER A 3 4.61 69.83 22.56
N CYS A 4 3.49 69.35 22.03
CA CYS A 4 2.99 67.99 22.14
C CYS A 4 3.27 67.27 20.81
N LEU A 5 4.25 66.35 20.78
CA LEU A 5 4.45 65.46 19.64
C LEU A 5 3.52 64.24 19.78
N ARG A 6 2.62 64.04 18.81
CA ARG A 6 1.83 62.82 18.65
C ARG A 6 2.51 61.90 17.65
N THR A 7 2.88 60.71 18.10
CA THR A 7 3.41 59.62 17.27
C THR A 7 2.23 58.80 16.74
N PHE A 8 2.08 58.71 15.41
CA PHE A 8 1.14 57.81 14.75
C PHE A 8 1.79 56.43 14.58
N GLY A 9 1.22 55.40 15.22
CA GLY A 9 1.56 54.00 14.97
C GLY A 9 0.75 53.45 13.79
N VAL A 10 1.45 53.02 12.74
CA VAL A 10 0.84 52.30 11.60
C VAL A 10 0.80 50.81 11.95
N LEU A 11 -0.40 50.26 12.14
CA LEU A 11 -0.61 48.82 12.31
C LEU A 11 -0.63 48.16 10.92
N ALA A 12 0.44 47.47 10.56
CA ALA A 12 0.49 46.64 9.35
C ALA A 12 -0.16 45.27 9.65
N LEU A 13 -1.38 45.06 9.16
CA LEU A 13 -2.03 43.75 9.13
C LEU A 13 -1.36 42.87 8.08
N TRP A 14 -0.50 41.95 8.54
CA TRP A 14 0.00 40.84 7.72
C TRP A 14 -1.10 39.79 7.55
N PHE A 15 -1.73 39.77 6.38
CA PHE A 15 -2.51 38.63 5.92
C PHE A 15 -1.55 37.47 5.62
N GLY A 16 -1.42 36.54 6.55
CA GLY A 16 -0.75 35.27 6.32
C GLY A 16 -1.57 34.40 5.37
N CYS A 17 -1.20 34.37 4.09
CA CYS A 17 -1.63 33.30 3.19
C CYS A 17 -1.10 31.97 3.72
N VAL A 18 -1.97 31.16 4.31
CA VAL A 18 -1.66 29.76 4.64
C VAL A 18 -1.53 29.00 3.32
N LEU A 19 -0.32 28.95 2.78
CA LEU A 19 0.02 28.07 1.68
C LEU A 19 -0.11 26.62 2.17
N SER A 20 -1.23 25.98 1.84
CA SER A 20 -1.39 24.54 2.04
C SER A 20 -0.33 23.82 1.21
N SER A 21 0.67 23.22 1.87
CA SER A 21 1.66 22.40 1.17
C SER A 21 0.93 21.28 0.40
N PRO A 22 1.29 21.02 -0.87
CA PRO A 22 0.74 19.89 -1.60
C PRO A 22 1.08 18.61 -0.83
N ALA A 23 0.12 17.68 -0.79
CA ALA A 23 0.36 16.35 -0.24
C ALA A 23 1.56 15.74 -0.99
N SER A 24 2.68 15.58 -0.29
CA SER A 24 3.85 14.91 -0.82
C SER A 24 3.58 13.40 -0.74
N PHE A 25 3.77 12.68 -1.85
CA PHE A 25 3.89 11.23 -1.81
C PHE A 25 5.14 10.91 -0.98
N GLY A 26 4.95 10.59 0.30
CA GLY A 26 6.03 10.27 1.25
C GLY A 26 6.67 8.92 0.94
N HIS A 27 7.98 8.84 1.22
CA HIS A 27 8.96 7.76 1.36
C HIS A 27 8.78 6.31 0.86
N SER A 28 7.61 5.84 0.43
CA SER A 28 7.49 4.46 -0.08
C SER A 28 8.56 4.14 -1.14
N PRO A 29 9.32 3.03 -0.96
CA PRO A 29 10.38 2.61 -1.87
C PRO A 29 9.83 2.13 -3.22
N VAL A 30 8.50 1.98 -3.34
CA VAL A 30 7.85 1.43 -4.53
C VAL A 30 6.75 2.34 -5.03
N ASP A 31 6.72 2.55 -6.35
CA ASP A 31 5.62 3.26 -7.01
C ASP A 31 4.54 2.28 -7.50
N PHE A 32 4.95 1.10 -8.02
CA PHE A 32 4.05 0.08 -8.56
C PHE A 32 4.50 -1.32 -8.15
N LEU A 33 3.54 -2.18 -7.79
CA LEU A 33 3.76 -3.61 -7.63
C LEU A 33 2.82 -4.37 -8.56
N GLU A 34 3.33 -5.34 -9.31
CA GLU A 34 2.47 -6.34 -9.94
C GLU A 34 2.05 -7.37 -8.89
N VAL A 35 0.83 -7.91 -8.99
CA VAL A 35 0.32 -8.91 -8.04
C VAL A 35 -0.05 -10.20 -8.77
N ILE A 36 0.69 -11.24 -8.44
CA ILE A 36 0.62 -12.56 -9.04
C ILE A 36 -0.13 -13.47 -8.08
N ARG A 37 -1.14 -14.17 -8.60
CA ARG A 37 -1.78 -15.27 -7.88
C ARG A 37 -0.80 -16.42 -7.76
N VAL A 38 -0.64 -16.95 -6.57
CA VAL A 38 0.29 -18.04 -6.29
C VAL A 38 -0.41 -19.20 -5.59
N LYS A 39 0.17 -20.39 -5.72
CA LYS A 39 -0.11 -21.55 -4.89
C LYS A 39 1.15 -21.93 -4.12
N PRO A 40 1.14 -21.91 -2.79
CA PRO A 40 2.31 -22.30 -2.02
C PRO A 40 2.46 -23.83 -2.02
N ALA A 41 3.70 -24.32 -1.93
CA ALA A 41 3.99 -25.74 -1.78
C ALA A 41 3.43 -26.29 -0.47
N GLN A 42 3.47 -25.48 0.59
CA GLN A 42 2.86 -25.73 1.89
C GLN A 42 2.01 -24.53 2.29
N VAL A 43 0.76 -24.77 2.67
CA VAL A 43 -0.11 -23.71 3.19
C VAL A 43 0.33 -23.36 4.60
N ILE A 44 0.58 -22.08 4.83
CA ILE A 44 0.85 -21.53 6.16
C ILE A 44 -0.49 -21.13 6.77
N GLU A 45 -0.73 -21.60 7.99
CA GLU A 45 -1.79 -21.13 8.86
C GLU A 45 -1.15 -20.49 10.11
N HIS A 46 -1.44 -19.23 10.37
CA HIS A 46 -0.80 -18.49 11.46
C HIS A 46 -1.74 -17.48 12.11
N GLY A 47 -1.59 -17.24 13.41
CA GLY A 47 -2.29 -16.19 14.14
C GLY A 47 -1.38 -14.98 14.33
N VAL A 48 -1.89 -13.79 14.01
CA VAL A 48 -1.12 -12.55 14.22
C VAL A 48 -2.00 -11.44 14.76
N GLU A 49 -1.49 -10.72 15.75
CA GLU A 49 -2.14 -9.54 16.28
C GLU A 49 -1.71 -8.31 15.49
N THR A 50 -2.67 -7.56 14.99
CA THR A 50 -2.40 -6.38 14.18
C THR A 50 -3.35 -5.24 14.51
N LYS A 51 -2.89 -4.01 14.27
CA LYS A 51 -3.69 -2.80 14.43
C LYS A 51 -3.35 -1.81 13.33
N SER A 52 -4.31 -1.54 12.47
CA SER A 52 -4.22 -0.44 11.51
C SER A 52 -4.74 0.87 12.12
N ARG A 53 -4.52 1.98 11.43
CA ARG A 53 -5.06 3.30 11.83
C ARG A 53 -6.58 3.37 11.99
N PHE A 54 -7.33 2.40 11.45
CA PHE A 54 -8.80 2.34 11.53
C PHE A 54 -9.31 1.24 12.47
N ASP A 55 -8.40 0.51 13.11
CA ASP A 55 -8.74 -0.44 14.16
C ASP A 55 -8.77 0.28 15.51
N SER A 56 -9.88 0.18 16.25
CA SER A 56 -10.01 0.77 17.58
C SER A 56 -9.12 0.08 18.63
N ALA A 57 -8.75 -1.17 18.39
CA ALA A 57 -7.92 -2.00 19.27
C ALA A 57 -7.13 -3.02 18.43
N LYS A 58 -6.11 -3.63 19.05
CA LYS A 58 -5.42 -4.79 18.48
C LYS A 58 -6.41 -5.91 18.23
N LYS A 59 -6.25 -6.62 17.13
CA LYS A 59 -7.07 -7.78 16.79
C LYS A 59 -6.20 -8.90 16.27
N GLU A 60 -6.39 -10.09 16.83
CA GLU A 60 -5.85 -11.31 16.26
C GLU A 60 -6.58 -11.61 14.94
N SER A 61 -5.81 -11.93 13.90
CA SER A 61 -6.30 -12.38 12.60
C SER A 61 -5.69 -13.74 12.32
N LYS A 62 -6.52 -14.69 11.89
CA LYS A 62 -6.08 -15.99 11.40
C LYS A 62 -5.75 -15.89 9.93
N LEU A 63 -4.54 -16.28 9.56
CA LEU A 63 -4.00 -16.18 8.21
C LEU A 63 -4.00 -17.55 7.53
N GLU A 64 -4.18 -17.56 6.21
CA GLU A 64 -3.96 -18.71 5.34
C GLU A 64 -3.27 -18.24 4.05
N GLY A 65 -2.18 -18.89 3.62
CA GLY A 65 -1.54 -18.55 2.36
C GLY A 65 -0.06 -18.93 2.28
N PRO A 66 0.75 -18.17 1.49
CA PRO A 66 0.36 -17.01 0.67
C PRO A 66 -0.60 -17.32 -0.48
N ALA A 67 -1.59 -16.46 -0.73
CA ALA A 67 -2.52 -16.55 -1.87
C ALA A 67 -2.07 -15.68 -3.06
N TYR A 68 -1.33 -14.61 -2.78
CA TYR A 68 -0.72 -13.74 -3.78
C TYR A 68 0.72 -13.40 -3.39
N PHE A 69 1.50 -13.07 -4.41
CA PHE A 69 2.86 -12.54 -4.31
C PHE A 69 2.92 -11.26 -5.11
N SER A 70 3.50 -10.21 -4.55
CA SER A 70 3.70 -8.95 -5.27
C SER A 70 5.15 -8.55 -5.33
N ARG A 71 5.55 -7.91 -6.44
CA ARG A 71 6.92 -7.43 -6.65
C ARG A 71 6.97 -6.08 -7.34
N GLY A 72 8.02 -5.31 -7.07
CA GLY A 72 8.25 -4.01 -7.70
C GLY A 72 8.38 -4.11 -9.23
N VAL A 73 7.70 -3.20 -9.93
CA VAL A 73 7.71 -3.08 -11.40
C VAL A 73 7.86 -1.63 -11.86
N GLY A 74 8.32 -1.43 -13.09
CA GLY A 74 8.30 -0.14 -13.75
C GLY A 74 6.92 0.08 -14.40
N ALA A 75 6.40 1.31 -14.32
CA ALA A 75 5.16 1.66 -15.03
C ALA A 75 5.09 3.15 -15.33
N MET A 76 4.21 3.55 -16.25
CA MET A 76 4.01 4.96 -16.65
C MET A 76 5.32 5.64 -17.08
N LYS A 77 6.16 4.92 -17.83
CA LYS A 77 7.49 5.38 -18.29
C LYS A 77 8.46 5.71 -17.15
N ARG A 78 8.23 5.14 -15.96
CA ARG A 78 9.12 5.25 -14.80
C ARG A 78 9.79 3.91 -14.57
N ALA A 79 11.10 3.95 -14.38
CA ALA A 79 11.85 2.78 -13.93
C ALA A 79 11.39 2.34 -12.54
N VAL A 80 11.49 1.04 -12.27
CA VAL A 80 11.25 0.50 -10.94
C VAL A 80 12.25 1.11 -9.95
N LYS A 81 11.75 1.65 -8.83
CA LYS A 81 12.58 2.23 -7.76
C LYS A 81 13.28 1.16 -6.93
N SER A 82 12.52 0.16 -6.49
CA SER A 82 13.02 -0.97 -5.71
C SER A 82 12.56 -2.28 -6.35
N PRO A 83 13.35 -2.87 -7.26
CA PRO A 83 13.00 -4.13 -7.94
C PRO A 83 12.93 -5.33 -6.96
N ARG A 84 13.49 -5.17 -5.76
CA ARG A 84 13.56 -6.18 -4.69
C ARG A 84 12.47 -5.99 -3.62
N ALA A 85 11.50 -5.13 -3.87
CA ALA A 85 10.36 -4.98 -2.98
C ALA A 85 9.37 -6.12 -3.22
N TYR A 86 9.49 -7.18 -2.43
CA TYR A 86 8.66 -8.36 -2.51
C TYR A 86 7.69 -8.42 -1.34
N MET A 87 6.46 -8.86 -1.56
CA MET A 87 5.49 -9.03 -0.47
C MET A 87 4.61 -10.27 -0.69
N ASN A 88 4.39 -11.01 0.39
CA ASN A 88 3.49 -12.16 0.44
C ASN A 88 2.13 -11.75 1.01
N TRP A 89 1.05 -12.23 0.39
CA TRP A 89 -0.32 -11.88 0.75
C TRP A 89 -1.01 -13.09 1.34
N PHE A 90 -1.34 -13.02 2.62
CA PHE A 90 -2.04 -14.04 3.36
C PHE A 90 -3.52 -13.68 3.47
N ALA A 91 -4.40 -14.60 3.11
CA ALA A 91 -5.83 -14.41 3.27
C ALA A 91 -6.20 -14.39 4.75
N ILE A 92 -7.02 -13.44 5.17
CA ILE A 92 -7.57 -13.40 6.52
C ILE A 92 -8.78 -14.33 6.55
N LYS A 93 -8.69 -15.40 7.33
CA LYS A 93 -9.77 -16.37 7.52
C LYS A 93 -10.85 -15.77 8.42
N ASN A 94 -12.10 -15.84 7.97
CA ASN A 94 -13.27 -15.30 8.68
C ASN A 94 -13.05 -13.83 9.10
N PRO A 95 -12.81 -12.91 8.15
CA PRO A 95 -12.49 -11.53 8.46
C PRO A 95 -13.60 -10.93 9.31
N THR A 96 -13.22 -10.26 10.40
CA THR A 96 -14.19 -9.56 11.25
C THR A 96 -14.87 -8.50 10.41
N GLN A 97 -16.19 -8.58 10.30
CA GLN A 97 -16.97 -7.59 9.57
C GLN A 97 -16.78 -6.22 10.21
N GLN A 98 -16.30 -5.26 9.42
CA GLN A 98 -16.13 -3.88 9.85
C GLN A 98 -17.15 -2.99 9.15
N PRO A 99 -17.67 -1.92 9.81
CA PRO A 99 -18.56 -0.99 9.15
C PRO A 99 -17.86 -0.34 7.97
N LYS A 100 -18.63 -0.08 6.90
CA LYS A 100 -18.13 0.65 5.74
C LYS A 100 -17.69 2.05 6.15
N ARG A 101 -16.53 2.50 5.69
CA ARG A 101 -15.94 3.80 6.03
C ARG A 101 -15.44 4.52 4.80
N GLN A 102 -15.57 5.84 4.78
CA GLN A 102 -15.02 6.68 3.72
C GLN A 102 -13.58 7.05 4.05
N VAL A 103 -12.71 6.97 3.05
CA VAL A 103 -11.30 7.30 3.16
C VAL A 103 -10.89 8.11 1.96
N ASP A 104 -10.21 9.23 2.21
CA ASP A 104 -9.68 10.10 1.18
C ASP A 104 -8.23 9.75 0.86
N VAL A 105 -7.98 9.43 -0.40
CA VAL A 105 -6.65 9.06 -0.91
C VAL A 105 -6.26 9.86 -2.15
N LEU A 106 -4.96 9.96 -2.36
CA LEU A 106 -4.32 10.33 -3.62
C LEU A 106 -3.53 9.14 -4.13
N ASP A 107 -3.61 8.82 -5.41
CA ASP A 107 -2.74 7.82 -6.04
C ASP A 107 -2.18 8.32 -7.36
N MET A 108 -1.18 7.58 -7.85
CA MET A 108 -0.44 7.95 -9.05
C MET A 108 -1.22 7.77 -10.36
N VAL A 109 -2.19 6.85 -10.43
CA VAL A 109 -2.93 6.56 -11.67
C VAL A 109 -4.06 7.55 -11.92
N ARG A 110 -4.65 8.12 -10.87
CA ARG A 110 -5.69 9.16 -10.95
C ARG A 110 -5.12 10.58 -10.95
N GLY A 111 -3.83 10.72 -11.28
CA GLY A 111 -3.15 12.01 -11.43
C GLY A 111 -3.02 12.79 -10.12
N GLY A 112 -2.97 12.12 -8.96
CA GLY A 112 -2.89 12.79 -7.67
C GLY A 112 -4.13 13.63 -7.33
N ASN A 113 -5.29 13.33 -7.93
CA ASN A 113 -6.56 13.93 -7.55
C ASN A 113 -7.14 13.23 -6.32
N ARG A 114 -7.78 14.02 -5.43
CA ARG A 114 -8.54 13.49 -4.29
C ARG A 114 -9.59 12.51 -4.76
N LYS A 115 -9.59 11.33 -4.16
CA LYS A 115 -10.65 10.33 -4.32
C LYS A 115 -11.09 9.82 -2.96
N GLN A 116 -12.40 9.80 -2.78
CA GLN A 116 -13.02 9.18 -1.65
C GLN A 116 -13.33 7.73 -2.02
N LEU A 117 -12.92 6.80 -1.16
CA LEU A 117 -13.16 5.36 -1.30
C LEU A 117 -13.97 4.88 -0.09
N GLN A 118 -14.99 4.06 -0.32
CA GLN A 118 -15.70 3.34 0.72
C GLN A 118 -15.06 1.96 0.91
N ILE A 119 -14.40 1.78 2.05
CA ILE A 119 -13.73 0.53 2.42
C ILE A 119 -14.54 -0.29 3.42
N GLY A 120 -14.44 -1.61 3.32
CA GLY A 120 -15.09 -2.57 4.19
C GLY A 120 -14.12 -3.26 5.14
N SER A 121 -14.13 -4.59 5.10
CA SER A 121 -13.31 -5.48 5.93
C SER A 121 -11.93 -5.72 5.30
N ALA A 122 -10.95 -6.05 6.12
CA ALA A 122 -9.64 -6.49 5.64
C ALA A 122 -9.74 -7.93 5.12
N ALA A 123 -9.31 -8.16 3.88
CA ALA A 123 -9.31 -9.47 3.23
C ALA A 123 -7.94 -10.15 3.27
N PHE A 124 -6.85 -9.36 3.30
CA PHE A 124 -5.48 -9.87 3.32
C PHE A 124 -4.62 -9.14 4.34
N LEU A 125 -3.65 -9.87 4.88
CA LEU A 125 -2.43 -9.31 5.46
C LEU A 125 -1.29 -9.45 4.45
N ILE A 126 -0.51 -8.40 4.29
CA ILE A 126 0.59 -8.31 3.33
C ILE A 126 1.87 -8.13 4.13
N SER A 127 2.76 -9.12 4.06
CA SER A 127 4.05 -9.10 4.74
C SER A 127 5.15 -8.80 3.73
N PRO A 128 6.06 -7.85 4.01
CA PRO A 128 7.35 -7.78 3.32
C PRO A 128 8.05 -9.15 3.34
N SER A 129 8.77 -9.45 2.27
CA SER A 129 9.48 -10.71 2.07
C SER A 129 10.78 -10.49 1.31
N GLN A 130 11.65 -11.49 1.33
CA GLN A 130 12.88 -11.54 0.55
C GLN A 130 12.79 -12.68 -0.45
N GLN A 131 13.28 -12.47 -1.67
CA GLN A 131 13.42 -13.56 -2.64
C GLN A 131 14.72 -14.34 -2.35
N LEU A 132 14.59 -15.65 -2.15
CA LEU A 132 15.72 -16.55 -1.95
C LEU A 132 16.32 -16.92 -3.30
N THR A 133 17.60 -16.62 -3.46
CA THR A 133 18.42 -16.99 -4.62
C THR A 133 19.65 -17.79 -4.14
N SER A 134 20.57 -18.15 -5.03
CA SER A 134 21.78 -18.93 -4.68
C SER A 134 22.82 -18.16 -3.85
N GLY A 135 22.48 -17.00 -3.28
CA GLY A 135 23.36 -16.15 -2.49
C GLY A 135 22.67 -15.61 -1.24
N THR A 136 23.28 -14.59 -0.62
CA THR A 136 22.68 -13.90 0.53
C THR A 136 21.32 -13.31 0.12
N PRO A 137 20.24 -13.55 0.90
CA PRO A 137 18.94 -12.94 0.63
C PRO A 137 19.04 -11.42 0.57
N ASP A 138 18.37 -10.81 -0.40
CA ASP A 138 18.32 -9.37 -0.54
C ASP A 138 17.63 -8.74 0.68
N GLU A 139 18.17 -7.64 1.20
CA GLU A 139 17.52 -6.89 2.29
C GLU A 139 16.14 -6.36 1.86
N ILE A 140 15.20 -6.37 2.81
CA ILE A 140 13.88 -5.78 2.61
C ILE A 140 14.07 -4.26 2.48
N PRO A 141 13.61 -3.61 1.39
CA PRO A 141 13.75 -2.18 1.24
C PRO A 141 13.14 -1.41 2.42
N GLU A 142 13.89 -0.43 2.94
CA GLU A 142 13.40 0.46 3.99
C GLU A 142 12.11 1.16 3.56
N GLY A 143 11.15 1.23 4.48
CA GLY A 143 9.85 1.86 4.25
C GLY A 143 8.76 0.93 3.68
N LEU A 144 9.04 -0.36 3.53
CA LEU A 144 7.98 -1.37 3.40
C LEU A 144 7.46 -1.77 4.77
N ASP A 145 6.25 -1.33 5.10
CA ASP A 145 5.52 -1.76 6.30
C ASP A 145 4.79 -3.09 6.05
N ILE A 146 4.14 -3.60 7.10
CA ILE A 146 3.11 -4.62 6.99
C ILE A 146 1.79 -3.93 6.69
N TYR A 147 1.03 -4.46 5.72
CA TYR A 147 -0.23 -3.85 5.29
C TYR A 147 -1.42 -4.78 5.50
N LYS A 148 -2.58 -4.21 5.79
CA LYS A 148 -3.87 -4.88 5.61
C LYS A 148 -4.54 -4.37 4.34
N ALA A 149 -5.01 -5.28 3.50
CA ALA A 149 -5.77 -4.96 2.29
C ALA A 149 -7.27 -4.94 2.60
N TYR A 150 -7.88 -3.75 2.55
CA TYR A 150 -9.31 -3.57 2.82
C TYR A 150 -10.10 -3.52 1.52
N GLU A 151 -11.19 -4.27 1.45
CA GLU A 151 -12.07 -4.29 0.28
C GLU A 151 -12.64 -2.89 -0.02
N ILE A 152 -12.60 -2.48 -1.28
CA ILE A 152 -13.24 -1.26 -1.78
C ILE A 152 -14.60 -1.62 -2.38
N HIS A 153 -15.66 -0.93 -1.96
CA HIS A 153 -17.03 -1.24 -2.38
C HIS A 153 -17.60 -0.30 -3.47
N ASP A 154 -17.04 0.90 -3.65
CA ASP A 154 -17.59 1.95 -4.53
C ASP A 154 -16.55 2.55 -5.49
N GLY A 155 -15.57 1.75 -5.92
CA GLY A 155 -14.54 2.15 -6.86
C GLY A 155 -15.03 2.27 -8.30
N SER A 156 -15.02 3.49 -8.87
CA SER A 156 -15.19 3.67 -10.32
C SER A 156 -13.96 3.19 -11.08
N SER A 157 -14.18 2.59 -12.26
CA SER A 157 -13.10 2.27 -13.20
C SER A 157 -12.32 3.53 -13.57
N VAL A 158 -11.01 3.38 -13.78
CA VAL A 158 -10.14 4.48 -14.21
C VAL A 158 -9.96 4.49 -15.72
N ASP A 159 -10.34 3.41 -16.42
CA ASP A 159 -10.27 3.24 -17.87
C ASP A 159 -8.94 3.74 -18.46
N LEU A 160 -7.84 3.38 -17.78
CA LEU A 160 -6.49 3.83 -18.09
C LEU A 160 -5.68 2.66 -18.62
N THR A 161 -4.88 2.88 -19.65
CA THR A 161 -3.87 1.91 -20.09
C THR A 161 -2.49 2.34 -19.57
N LEU A 162 -1.78 1.42 -18.92
CA LEU A 162 -0.44 1.64 -18.39
C LEU A 162 0.59 0.87 -19.22
N ASP A 163 1.67 1.55 -19.62
CA ASP A 163 2.91 0.87 -19.98
C ASP A 163 3.50 0.24 -18.70
N ILE A 164 3.86 -1.04 -18.76
CA ILE A 164 4.43 -1.80 -17.63
C ILE A 164 5.67 -2.59 -18.07
N ASP A 165 6.71 -2.55 -17.24
CA ASP A 165 7.87 -3.44 -17.30
C ASP A 165 7.65 -4.53 -16.25
N SER A 166 6.96 -5.59 -16.68
CA SER A 166 6.44 -6.66 -15.83
C SER A 166 7.33 -7.90 -15.83
N SER A 167 7.06 -8.88 -14.97
CA SER A 167 7.72 -10.19 -15.06
C SER A 167 7.41 -10.96 -16.36
N LEU A 168 6.37 -10.57 -17.09
CA LEU A 168 6.01 -11.14 -18.39
C LEU A 168 6.68 -10.40 -19.57
N GLY A 169 7.51 -9.39 -19.27
CA GLY A 169 8.14 -8.49 -20.23
C GLY A 169 7.46 -7.12 -20.30
N ASN A 170 7.93 -6.31 -21.24
CA ASN A 170 7.39 -4.98 -21.50
C ASN A 170 6.07 -5.09 -22.25
N GLY A 171 5.05 -4.37 -21.78
CA GLY A 171 3.74 -4.37 -22.42
C GLY A 171 2.84 -3.27 -21.92
N THR A 172 1.55 -3.42 -22.19
CA THR A 172 0.51 -2.52 -21.70
C THR A 172 -0.55 -3.31 -20.94
N VAL A 173 -1.13 -2.69 -19.91
CA VAL A 173 -2.25 -3.25 -19.15
C VAL A 173 -3.37 -2.25 -19.00
N SER A 174 -4.60 -2.70 -19.22
CA SER A 174 -5.79 -1.90 -18.92
C SER A 174 -6.13 -1.98 -17.43
N VAL A 175 -6.21 -0.82 -16.78
CA VAL A 175 -6.52 -0.65 -15.37
C VAL A 175 -8.01 -0.40 -15.22
N GLY A 176 -8.68 -1.33 -14.54
CA GLY A 176 -10.10 -1.26 -14.25
C GLY A 176 -10.41 -0.49 -12.96
N LYS A 177 -11.28 -1.07 -12.15
CA LYS A 177 -11.70 -0.49 -10.86
C LYS A 177 -10.70 -0.79 -9.73
N PRO A 178 -10.60 0.08 -8.72
CA PRO A 178 -9.89 -0.25 -7.50
C PRO A 178 -10.68 -1.26 -6.67
N ILE A 179 -9.98 -2.23 -6.09
CA ILE A 179 -10.56 -3.36 -5.34
C ILE A 179 -10.07 -3.47 -3.91
N TYR A 180 -8.85 -3.01 -3.62
CA TYR A 180 -8.35 -2.96 -2.25
C TYR A 180 -7.63 -1.65 -1.97
N LEU A 181 -7.71 -1.23 -0.71
CA LEU A 181 -6.84 -0.22 -0.12
C LEU A 181 -5.92 -0.91 0.89
N CYS A 182 -4.63 -0.96 0.59
CA CYS A 182 -3.61 -1.53 1.47
C CYS A 182 -3.12 -0.46 2.43
N MET A 183 -3.31 -0.68 3.73
CA MET A 183 -3.02 0.28 4.78
C MET A 183 -2.00 -0.29 5.76
N SER A 184 -0.96 0.49 6.07
CA SER A 184 0.07 0.06 7.02
C SER A 184 -0.54 -0.25 8.39
N SER A 185 0.00 -1.27 9.04
CA SER A 185 -0.49 -1.81 10.30
C SER A 185 0.67 -2.11 11.23
N GLU A 186 0.46 -1.82 12.51
CA GLU A 186 1.31 -2.31 13.59
C GLU A 186 1.08 -3.82 13.73
N GLU A 187 2.14 -4.54 14.07
CA GLU A 187 2.11 -5.98 14.33
C GLU A 187 2.71 -6.31 15.70
N TRP A 188 2.10 -7.29 16.36
CA TRP A 188 2.64 -7.99 17.51
C TRP A 188 2.75 -9.46 17.16
N HIS A 189 3.98 -9.97 17.20
CA HIS A 189 4.30 -11.35 16.85
C HIS A 189 5.31 -11.86 17.87
N HIS A 190 4.90 -12.86 18.68
CA HIS A 190 5.62 -13.29 19.86
C HIS A 190 5.95 -12.12 20.81
N ASP A 191 7.23 -11.93 21.17
CA ASP A 191 7.70 -10.86 22.06
C ASP A 191 8.13 -9.60 21.28
N GLU A 192 7.94 -9.58 19.96
CA GLU A 192 8.34 -8.49 19.08
C GLU A 192 7.16 -7.60 18.68
N THR A 193 7.44 -6.31 18.49
CA THR A 193 6.46 -5.32 18.03
C THR A 193 7.04 -4.57 16.85
N PHE A 194 6.32 -4.57 15.73
CA PHE A 194 6.69 -3.86 14.52
C PHE A 194 5.78 -2.65 14.36
N GLY A 195 6.36 -1.46 14.53
CA GLY A 195 5.65 -0.19 14.38
C GLY A 195 5.50 0.21 12.92
N VAL A 196 4.49 1.05 12.63
CA VAL A 196 4.32 1.65 11.31
C VAL A 196 5.36 2.74 11.10
N THR A 197 6.17 2.61 10.05
CA THR A 197 7.19 3.60 9.68
C THR A 197 6.60 4.73 8.84
N HIS A 198 5.62 4.44 7.99
CA HIS A 198 5.03 5.40 7.06
C HIS A 198 3.48 5.41 7.15
N PRO A 199 2.90 6.03 8.19
CA PRO A 199 1.46 5.92 8.48
C PRO A 199 0.54 6.60 7.46
N ASN A 200 1.10 7.44 6.58
CA ASN A 200 0.36 8.12 5.53
C ASN A 200 0.50 7.44 4.16
N ASP A 201 1.45 6.52 4.01
CA ASP A 201 1.64 5.79 2.76
C ASP A 201 0.69 4.60 2.71
N CYS A 202 0.12 4.38 1.53
CA CYS A 202 -0.76 3.26 1.27
C CYS A 202 -0.62 2.80 -0.17
N PHE A 203 -1.32 1.72 -0.52
CA PHE A 203 -1.46 1.31 -1.92
C PHE A 203 -2.93 1.18 -2.27
N VAL A 204 -3.29 1.60 -3.47
CA VAL A 204 -4.58 1.25 -4.08
C VAL A 204 -4.33 0.13 -5.07
N VAL A 205 -5.06 -0.96 -4.93
CA VAL A 205 -4.96 -2.14 -5.79
C VAL A 205 -6.06 -2.06 -6.83
N TYR A 206 -5.67 -2.17 -8.10
CA TYR A 206 -6.59 -2.14 -9.23
C TYR A 206 -6.64 -3.50 -9.91
N GLU A 207 -7.83 -3.85 -10.39
CA GLU A 207 -7.99 -4.93 -11.36
C GLU A 207 -7.29 -4.57 -12.66
N ILE A 208 -6.60 -5.56 -13.24
CA ILE A 208 -6.14 -5.52 -14.63
C ILE A 208 -6.68 -6.75 -15.36
N GLU A 209 -6.60 -6.74 -16.69
CA GLU A 209 -6.85 -7.94 -17.47
C GLU A 209 -5.91 -9.07 -17.03
N GLU A 210 -6.50 -10.22 -16.72
CA GLU A 210 -5.76 -11.38 -16.24
C GLU A 210 -4.84 -11.93 -17.33
N GLN A 211 -3.56 -12.04 -16.98
CA GLN A 211 -2.54 -12.60 -17.85
C GLN A 211 -1.97 -13.85 -17.20
N ALA A 212 -1.84 -14.93 -17.98
CA ALA A 212 -1.21 -16.15 -17.51
C ALA A 212 0.25 -15.86 -17.12
N ALA A 213 0.65 -16.29 -15.93
CA ALA A 213 2.01 -16.15 -15.43
C ALA A 213 2.46 -17.51 -14.90
N VAL A 214 3.47 -18.11 -15.54
CA VAL A 214 4.06 -19.36 -15.07
C VAL A 214 5.44 -19.03 -14.49
N SER A 215 5.52 -19.09 -13.17
CA SER A 215 6.73 -18.72 -12.44
C SER A 215 6.83 -19.53 -11.15
N THR A 216 8.05 -19.63 -10.63
CA THR A 216 8.30 -20.20 -9.30
C THR A 216 9.14 -19.21 -8.52
N PHE A 217 8.70 -18.91 -7.30
CA PHE A 217 9.37 -18.00 -6.39
C PHE A 217 9.71 -18.76 -5.12
N ASN A 218 10.96 -18.62 -4.67
CA ASN A 218 11.33 -19.01 -3.32
C ASN A 218 11.45 -17.72 -2.52
N THR A 219 10.67 -17.59 -1.45
CA THR A 219 10.64 -16.37 -0.65
C THR A 219 10.75 -16.72 0.83
N ILE A 220 11.27 -15.80 1.62
CA ILE A 220 11.20 -15.87 3.08
C ILE A 220 10.54 -14.61 3.61
N ASP A 221 9.63 -14.77 4.56
CA ASP A 221 9.05 -13.70 5.37
C ASP A 221 9.06 -14.12 6.84
N GLN A 222 8.43 -13.32 7.72
CA GLN A 222 8.38 -13.61 9.15
C GLN A 222 7.61 -14.90 9.51
N PHE A 223 6.83 -15.46 8.59
CA PHE A 223 6.13 -16.73 8.77
C PHE A 223 6.93 -17.93 8.22
N GLY A 224 8.08 -17.68 7.60
CA GLY A 224 9.03 -18.70 7.19
C GLY A 224 9.30 -18.74 5.68
N ILE A 225 9.88 -19.87 5.26
CA ILE A 225 10.27 -20.11 3.87
C ILE A 225 9.05 -20.62 3.08
N ASN A 226 8.86 -20.05 1.89
CA ASN A 226 7.78 -20.36 0.97
C ASN A 226 8.33 -20.70 -0.42
N GLU A 227 7.91 -21.83 -0.98
CA GLU A 227 7.98 -22.09 -2.42
C GLU A 227 6.60 -21.78 -3.02
N LEU A 228 6.55 -20.85 -3.97
CA LEU A 228 5.32 -20.31 -4.56
C LEU A 228 5.28 -20.59 -6.05
N LYS A 229 4.19 -21.20 -6.53
CA LYS A 229 3.93 -21.40 -7.96
C LYS A 229 2.96 -20.33 -8.45
N GLY A 230 3.45 -19.41 -9.28
CA GLY A 230 2.64 -18.39 -9.93
C GLY A 230 1.72 -18.99 -11.00
N SER A 231 0.50 -18.47 -11.09
CA SER A 231 -0.47 -18.88 -12.13
C SER A 231 -0.93 -17.73 -13.02
N SER A 232 -1.12 -16.53 -12.47
CA SER A 232 -1.75 -15.43 -13.19
C SER A 232 -1.43 -14.08 -12.56
N LEU A 233 -1.06 -13.10 -13.37
CA LEU A 233 -1.02 -11.69 -13.00
C LEU A 233 -2.45 -11.13 -13.12
N ARG A 234 -3.01 -10.58 -12.03
CA ARG A 234 -4.41 -10.10 -12.02
C ARG A 234 -4.59 -8.68 -11.51
N TRP A 235 -3.66 -8.17 -10.71
CA TRP A 235 -3.77 -6.84 -10.13
C TRP A 235 -2.48 -6.04 -10.24
N ILE A 236 -2.62 -4.72 -10.15
CA ILE A 236 -1.51 -3.79 -9.96
C ILE A 236 -1.77 -2.99 -8.67
N CYS A 237 -0.78 -2.96 -7.78
CA CYS A 237 -0.76 -2.01 -6.66
C CYS A 237 -0.12 -0.72 -7.13
N VAL A 238 -0.77 0.39 -6.84
CA VAL A 238 -0.30 1.73 -7.15
C VAL A 238 -0.08 2.45 -5.84
N ARG A 239 1.09 3.07 -5.69
CA ARG A 239 1.40 3.93 -4.54
C ARG A 239 0.35 5.01 -4.39
N ALA A 240 -0.09 5.16 -3.15
CA ALA A 240 -1.07 6.13 -2.73
C ALA A 240 -0.65 6.77 -1.41
N ALA A 241 -1.34 7.84 -1.05
CA ALA A 241 -1.21 8.48 0.25
C ALA A 241 -2.59 8.88 0.77
N PHE A 242 -2.78 8.77 2.08
CA PHE A 242 -3.94 9.36 2.72
C PHE A 242 -3.84 10.89 2.66
N LEU A 243 -4.95 11.54 2.33
CA LEU A 243 -5.06 12.97 2.57
C LEU A 243 -5.13 13.18 4.08
N ARG A 244 -4.28 14.06 4.62
CA ARG A 244 -4.32 14.43 6.04
C ARG A 244 -5.76 14.85 6.39
N ASP A 245 -6.31 14.28 7.45
CA ASP A 245 -7.53 14.79 8.05
C ASP A 245 -7.34 16.29 8.31
N LYS A 246 -8.20 17.13 7.74
CA LYS A 246 -8.20 18.57 8.03
C LYS A 246 -8.66 18.88 9.46
N SER A 247 -8.94 17.88 10.28
CA SER A 247 -9.60 17.98 11.58
C SER A 247 -8.73 17.53 12.76
N LYS A 248 -7.40 17.65 12.67
CA LYS A 248 -6.51 17.66 13.84
C LYS A 248 -5.78 18.97 13.94
#